data_AF-A0A016VCV5-F1
#
_entry.id   AF-A0A016VCV5-F1
#
_cell.length_a   1.000
_cell.length_b   1.000
_cell.length_c   1.000
_cell.angle_alpha   90.00
_cell.angle_beta   90.00
_cell.angle_gamma   90.00
#
_symmetry.space_group_name_H-M   'P 1'
#
loop_
_entity.id
_entity.type
_entity.pdbx_description
1 polymer ?
#
loop_
_entity_poly.entity_id
_entity_poly.type
_entity_poly.pdbx_seq_one_letter_code
_entity_poly.pdbx_strand_id
1 'polypeptide(L)'
;MVRTFEIIMLKELHWSLSPLTSIHWLSMYMQFLGNKEAVKNDGEKHVVDQPFTVPDTLREDFMNMAKVLDLVLFDVASLRYSYRELAAAVLFACYEPHSLVEEVTGYSYADLLKVVEWVEPVVKVCERLRSLGDPLLIVEGVRADDLHNIQTHPEQDFEEIMADIEREREVAERARQKLPFARRRGPLRARCTNPDQITIFT
;
A
#
# COMPACT_ATOMS: atom_id res chain seq x y z
N MET A 1 2.11 23.40 -30.29
CA MET A 1 1.75 21.96 -30.30
C MET A 1 1.25 21.51 -28.93
N VAL A 2 2.05 21.62 -27.85
CA VAL A 2 1.65 21.27 -26.47
C VAL A 2 0.35 21.95 -26.03
N ARG A 3 0.25 23.28 -26.16
CA ARG A 3 -0.96 24.05 -25.81
C ARG A 3 -2.23 23.58 -26.52
N THR A 4 -2.10 23.07 -27.76
CA THR A 4 -3.24 22.55 -28.51
C THR A 4 -3.76 21.25 -27.88
N PHE A 5 -2.85 20.32 -27.58
CA PHE A 5 -3.21 19.05 -26.92
C PHE A 5 -3.71 19.26 -25.49
N GLU A 6 -3.11 20.18 -24.74
CA GLU A 6 -3.57 20.57 -23.41
C GLU A 6 -5.05 20.96 -23.42
N ILE A 7 -5.45 21.91 -24.28
CA ILE A 7 -6.84 22.35 -24.36
C ILE A 7 -7.78 21.24 -24.85
N ILE A 8 -7.33 20.35 -25.73
CA ILE A 8 -8.12 19.19 -26.15
C ILE A 8 -8.37 18.27 -24.95
N MET A 9 -7.33 17.88 -24.21
CA MET A 9 -7.48 17.02 -23.02
C MET A 9 -8.41 17.65 -21.97
N LEU A 10 -8.27 18.95 -21.69
CA LEU A 10 -9.13 19.65 -20.73
C LEU A 10 -10.62 19.61 -21.11
N LYS A 11 -10.91 19.75 -22.41
CA LYS A 11 -12.27 19.68 -22.94
C LYS A 11 -12.85 18.27 -22.84
N GLU A 12 -12.07 17.26 -23.22
CA GLU A 12 -12.49 15.85 -23.17
C GLU A 12 -12.69 15.35 -21.72
N LEU A 13 -11.88 15.84 -20.78
CA LEU A 13 -12.06 15.56 -19.35
C LEU A 13 -13.15 16.42 -18.69
N HIS A 14 -13.83 17.28 -19.45
CA HIS A 14 -14.84 18.20 -18.93
C HIS A 14 -14.35 19.05 -17.75
N TRP A 15 -13.07 19.47 -17.77
CA TRP A 15 -12.42 20.20 -16.69
C TRP A 15 -12.41 19.46 -15.34
N SER A 16 -12.70 18.16 -15.31
CA SER A 16 -12.62 17.32 -14.11
C SER A 16 -11.19 16.83 -13.89
N LEU A 17 -10.36 17.67 -13.28
CA LEU A 17 -8.91 17.46 -13.10
C LEU A 17 -8.49 17.16 -11.66
N SER A 18 -9.43 16.91 -10.76
CA SER A 18 -9.15 16.69 -9.33
C SER A 18 -9.50 15.27 -8.86
N PRO A 19 -8.96 14.21 -9.48
CA PRO A 19 -9.16 12.85 -9.00
C PRO A 19 -8.35 12.59 -7.73
N LEU A 20 -8.92 11.86 -6.78
CA LEU A 20 -8.17 11.27 -5.67
C LEU A 20 -7.43 10.02 -6.15
N THR A 21 -6.13 10.15 -6.42
CA THR A 21 -5.29 9.07 -6.98
C THR A 21 -4.81 8.08 -5.90
N SER A 22 -4.23 6.93 -6.30
CA SER A 22 -3.78 5.90 -5.37
C SER A 22 -2.74 6.41 -4.37
N ILE A 23 -1.83 7.29 -4.80
CA ILE A 23 -0.80 7.87 -3.92
C ILE A 23 -1.42 8.77 -2.83
N HIS A 24 -2.51 9.48 -3.14
CA HIS A 24 -3.24 10.27 -2.13
C HIS A 24 -3.87 9.37 -1.07
N TRP A 25 -4.48 8.25 -1.48
CA TRP A 25 -5.04 7.26 -0.55
C TRP A 25 -3.96 6.61 0.31
N LEU A 26 -2.83 6.22 -0.29
CA LEU A 26 -1.70 5.64 0.44
C LEU A 26 -1.16 6.62 1.50
N SER A 27 -0.95 7.89 1.13
CA SER A 27 -0.50 8.94 2.05
C SER A 27 -1.45 9.09 3.24
N MET A 28 -2.77 9.13 2.97
CA MET A 28 -3.80 9.20 4.00
C MET A 28 -3.79 7.98 4.94
N TYR A 29 -3.62 6.77 4.40
CA TYR A 29 -3.54 5.57 5.23
C TYR A 29 -2.29 5.55 6.11
N MET A 30 -1.14 5.97 5.58
CA MET A 30 0.12 6.06 6.33
C MET A 30 0.06 7.10 7.44
N GLN A 31 -0.61 8.22 7.21
CA GLN A 31 -0.88 9.23 8.24
C GLN A 31 -1.75 8.67 9.37
N PHE A 32 -2.79 7.91 9.04
CA PHE A 32 -3.63 7.25 10.04
C PHE A 32 -2.89 6.16 10.83
N LEU A 33 -1.97 5.43 10.19
CA LEU A 33 -1.09 4.50 10.88
C LEU A 33 -0.20 5.23 11.89
N GLY A 34 0.48 6.29 11.45
CA GLY A 34 1.36 7.12 12.27
C GLY A 34 0.68 7.74 13.49
N ASN A 35 -0.50 8.32 13.29
CA ASN A 35 -1.24 8.98 14.38
C ASN A 35 -1.67 7.97 15.47
N LYS A 36 -1.97 6.71 15.12
CA LYS A 36 -2.31 5.69 16.12
C LYS A 36 -1.11 5.28 16.97
N GLU A 37 0.08 5.23 16.40
CA GLU A 37 1.30 4.98 17.18
C GLU A 37 1.59 6.13 18.14
N ALA A 38 1.36 7.37 17.71
CA ALA A 38 1.53 8.55 18.56
C ALA A 38 0.54 8.59 19.74
N VAL A 39 -0.74 8.24 19.51
CA VAL A 39 -1.78 8.22 20.57
C VAL A 39 -1.55 7.10 21.59
N LYS A 40 -0.95 5.97 21.19
CA LYS A 40 -0.59 4.89 22.14
C LYS A 40 0.60 5.26 23.03
N ASN A 41 1.47 6.16 22.58
CA ASN A 41 2.75 6.46 23.21
C ASN A 41 2.76 7.76 24.04
N ASP A 42 1.74 8.62 23.96
CA ASP A 42 1.75 9.91 24.67
C ASP A 42 0.37 10.22 25.29
N GLY A 43 0.34 10.32 26.61
CA GLY A 43 -0.90 10.54 27.39
C GLY A 43 -1.46 11.96 27.35
N GLU A 44 -0.75 12.95 26.78
CA GLU A 44 -1.12 14.37 26.95
C GLU A 44 -0.67 15.28 25.78
N LYS A 45 -0.97 14.91 24.53
CA LYS A 45 -0.87 15.86 23.40
C LYS A 45 -2.23 16.07 22.74
N HIS A 46 -2.68 17.33 22.73
CA HIS A 46 -3.91 17.73 22.05
C HIS A 46 -3.83 17.37 20.56
N VAL A 47 -4.85 16.68 20.05
CA VAL A 47 -4.97 16.14 18.67
C VAL A 47 -4.85 17.23 17.59
N VAL A 48 -4.93 18.51 17.96
CA VAL A 48 -5.07 19.65 17.05
C VAL A 48 -3.74 20.15 16.47
N ASP A 49 -2.60 19.80 17.07
CA ASP A 49 -1.28 20.32 16.66
C ASP A 49 -0.41 19.31 15.88
N GLN A 50 -0.91 18.10 15.60
CA GLN A 50 -0.13 17.15 14.79
C GLN A 50 -0.30 17.46 13.31
N PRO A 51 0.80 17.74 12.57
CA PRO A 51 0.73 17.93 11.13
C PRO A 51 0.20 16.65 10.49
N PHE A 52 -0.80 16.79 9.61
CA PHE A 52 -1.37 15.68 8.84
C PHE A 52 -0.41 15.28 7.71
N THR A 53 0.74 14.73 8.11
CA THR A 53 1.86 14.36 7.26
C THR A 53 2.32 12.95 7.59
N VAL A 54 2.88 12.24 6.61
CA VAL A 54 3.46 10.91 6.87
C VAL A 54 4.58 11.06 7.91
N PRO A 55 4.57 10.29 9.01
CA PRO A 55 5.61 10.39 10.03
C PRO A 55 6.99 10.07 9.45
N ASP A 56 8.01 10.74 9.97
CA ASP A 56 9.41 10.57 9.56
C ASP A 56 9.85 9.09 9.56
N THR A 57 9.39 8.31 10.55
CA THR A 57 9.69 6.88 10.70
C THR A 57 9.09 6.00 9.59
N LEU A 58 8.04 6.48 8.92
CA LEU A 58 7.31 5.74 7.89
C LEU A 58 7.60 6.24 6.47
N ARG A 59 8.48 7.24 6.30
CA ARG A 59 8.77 7.83 4.98
C ARG A 59 9.44 6.84 4.02
N GLU A 60 10.37 6.04 4.51
CA GLU A 60 11.03 5.02 3.68
C GLU A 60 10.03 3.97 3.19
N ASP A 61 9.16 3.50 4.08
CA ASP A 61 8.13 2.53 3.74
C ASP A 61 7.09 3.14 2.78
N PHE A 62 6.72 4.42 2.98
CA PHE A 62 5.85 5.15 2.05
C PHE A 62 6.45 5.22 0.65
N MET A 63 7.73 5.58 0.52
CA MET A 63 8.41 5.62 -0.78
C MET A 63 8.46 4.24 -1.44
N ASN A 64 8.75 3.19 -0.68
CA ASN A 64 8.78 1.83 -1.20
C ASN A 64 7.39 1.42 -1.72
N MET A 65 6.33 1.69 -0.97
CA MET A 65 4.96 1.44 -1.42
C MET A 65 4.53 2.34 -2.59
N ALA A 66 5.04 3.56 -2.69
CA ALA A 66 4.83 4.42 -3.85
C ALA A 66 5.46 3.81 -5.11
N LYS A 67 6.68 3.27 -5.01
CA LYS A 67 7.34 2.53 -6.12
C LYS A 67 6.54 1.29 -6.53
N VAL A 68 5.98 0.56 -5.57
CA VAL A 68 5.06 -0.56 -5.86
C VAL A 68 3.84 -0.05 -6.62
N LEU A 69 3.21 1.03 -6.15
CA LEU A 69 2.04 1.63 -6.83
C LEU A 69 2.35 2.05 -8.26
N ASP A 70 3.51 2.66 -8.51
CA ASP A 70 3.92 3.08 -9.85
C ASP A 70 3.98 1.88 -10.80
N LEU A 71 4.64 0.79 -10.39
CA LEU A 71 4.74 -0.44 -11.18
C LEU A 71 3.39 -1.15 -11.34
N VAL A 72 2.53 -1.11 -10.32
CA VAL A 72 1.17 -1.64 -10.40
C VAL A 72 0.33 -0.86 -11.41
N LEU A 73 0.45 0.47 -11.44
CA LEU A 73 -0.29 1.35 -12.35
C LEU A 73 0.22 1.28 -13.80
N PHE A 74 1.43 0.77 -14.03
CA PHE A 74 1.93 0.47 -15.38
C PHE A 74 1.15 -0.67 -16.06
N ASP A 75 0.56 -1.58 -15.29
CA ASP A 75 -0.29 -2.65 -15.84
C ASP A 75 -1.71 -2.11 -16.07
N VAL A 76 -2.20 -2.23 -17.31
CA VAL A 76 -3.57 -1.83 -17.69
C VAL A 76 -4.65 -2.56 -16.88
N ALA A 77 -4.35 -3.75 -16.36
CA ALA A 77 -5.26 -4.51 -15.50
C ALA A 77 -5.53 -3.80 -14.16
N SER A 78 -4.71 -2.82 -13.76
CA SER A 78 -4.94 -1.96 -12.59
C SER A 78 -6.29 -1.22 -12.66
N LEU A 79 -6.75 -0.87 -13.87
CA LEU A 79 -8.02 -0.17 -14.10
C LEU A 79 -9.27 -0.98 -13.69
N ARG A 80 -9.10 -2.26 -13.35
CA ARG A 80 -10.16 -3.11 -12.79
C ARG A 80 -10.45 -2.80 -11.31
N TYR A 81 -9.55 -2.07 -10.66
CA TYR A 81 -9.62 -1.72 -9.24
C TYR A 81 -9.64 -0.20 -9.10
N SER A 82 -10.35 0.29 -8.09
CA SER A 82 -10.31 1.71 -7.75
C SER A 82 -8.95 2.11 -7.18
N TYR A 83 -8.60 3.39 -7.30
CA TYR A 83 -7.40 3.96 -6.69
C TYR A 83 -7.30 3.68 -5.18
N ARG A 84 -8.45 3.67 -4.49
CA ARG A 84 -8.54 3.36 -3.06
C ARG A 84 -8.23 1.88 -2.78
N GLU A 85 -8.76 0.96 -3.59
CA GLU A 85 -8.48 -0.48 -3.46
C GLU A 85 -7.02 -0.79 -3.74
N LEU A 86 -6.41 -0.19 -4.77
CA LEU A 86 -4.99 -0.38 -5.08
C LEU A 86 -4.09 0.06 -3.92
N ALA A 87 -4.34 1.25 -3.36
CA ALA A 87 -3.59 1.75 -2.22
C ALA A 87 -3.72 0.84 -0.99
N ALA A 88 -4.94 0.39 -0.69
CA ALA A 88 -5.17 -0.53 0.43
C ALA A 88 -4.53 -1.90 0.19
N ALA A 89 -4.56 -2.41 -1.05
CA ALA A 89 -3.97 -3.70 -1.41
C ALA A 89 -2.45 -3.69 -1.26
N VAL A 90 -1.78 -2.62 -1.70
CA VAL A 90 -0.34 -2.42 -1.47
C VAL A 90 -0.05 -2.39 0.03
N LEU A 91 -0.85 -1.66 0.81
CA LEU A 91 -0.65 -1.58 2.26
C LEU A 91 -0.80 -2.94 2.95
N PHE A 92 -1.81 -3.74 2.58
CA PHE A 92 -1.98 -5.11 3.07
C PHE A 92 -0.81 -6.03 2.68
N ALA A 93 -0.26 -5.86 1.48
CA ALA A 93 0.85 -6.67 1.01
C ALA A 93 2.20 -6.32 1.68
N CYS A 94 2.33 -5.11 2.24
CA CYS A 94 3.57 -4.61 2.85
C CYS A 94 3.54 -4.57 4.39
N TYR A 95 2.36 -4.56 5.04
CA TYR A 95 2.24 -4.40 6.49
C TYR A 95 1.50 -5.54 7.18
N GLU A 96 2.02 -5.89 8.36
CA GLU A 96 1.38 -6.74 9.36
C GLU A 96 1.40 -6.03 10.73
N PRO A 97 0.42 -6.28 11.63
CA PRO A 97 -0.71 -7.19 11.47
C PRO A 97 -1.82 -6.61 10.59
N HIS A 98 -2.46 -7.45 9.76
CA HIS A 98 -3.59 -7.03 8.91
C HIS A 98 -4.71 -6.28 9.67
N SER A 99 -4.95 -6.59 10.95
CA SER A 99 -5.98 -5.90 11.75
C SER A 99 -5.77 -4.39 11.85
N LEU A 100 -4.51 -3.93 11.81
CA LEU A 100 -4.20 -2.51 11.80
C LEU A 100 -4.54 -1.87 10.45
N VAL A 101 -4.23 -2.58 9.36
CA VAL A 101 -4.52 -2.17 7.98
C VAL A 101 -6.04 -2.08 7.75
N GLU A 102 -6.81 -3.05 8.25
CA GLU A 102 -8.27 -3.01 8.20
C GLU A 102 -8.84 -1.76 8.86
N GLU A 103 -8.28 -1.35 10.00
CA GLU A 103 -8.75 -0.21 10.77
C GLU A 103 -8.45 1.14 10.10
N VAL A 104 -7.34 1.28 9.37
CA VAL A 104 -6.99 2.54 8.67
C VAL A 104 -7.60 2.63 7.27
N THR A 105 -7.79 1.49 6.59
CA THR A 105 -8.34 1.46 5.23
C THR A 105 -9.85 1.36 5.20
N GLY A 106 -10.44 0.72 6.22
CA GLY A 106 -11.85 0.36 6.28
C GLY A 106 -12.24 -0.84 5.41
N TYR A 107 -11.27 -1.57 4.86
CA TYR A 107 -11.50 -2.82 4.13
C TYR A 107 -11.12 -4.02 4.98
N SER A 108 -11.81 -5.15 4.82
CA SER A 108 -11.28 -6.42 5.33
C SER A 108 -10.26 -7.01 4.37
N TYR A 109 -9.30 -7.79 4.88
CA TYR A 109 -8.35 -8.50 4.03
C TYR A 109 -9.08 -9.44 3.04
N ALA A 110 -10.19 -10.04 3.47
CA ALA A 110 -10.98 -10.95 2.64
C ALA A 110 -11.63 -10.25 1.43
N ASP A 111 -12.07 -8.99 1.60
CA ASP A 111 -12.67 -8.20 0.51
C ASP A 111 -11.64 -7.85 -0.57
N LEU A 112 -10.41 -7.57 -0.15
CA LEU A 112 -9.31 -7.19 -1.04
C LEU A 112 -8.42 -8.37 -1.47
N LEU A 113 -8.71 -9.60 -1.03
CA LEU A 113 -7.85 -10.75 -1.26
C LEU A 113 -7.36 -10.86 -2.71
N LYS A 114 -8.26 -10.70 -3.68
CA LYS A 114 -7.92 -10.81 -5.11
C LYS A 114 -6.92 -9.74 -5.58
N VAL A 115 -7.09 -8.50 -5.12
CA VAL A 115 -6.20 -7.40 -5.51
C VAL A 115 -4.88 -7.46 -4.75
N VAL A 116 -4.90 -7.87 -3.47
CA VAL A 116 -3.69 -8.13 -2.69
C VAL A 116 -2.86 -9.23 -3.36
N GLU A 117 -3.49 -10.35 -3.69
CA GLU A 117 -2.88 -11.47 -4.42
C GLU A 117 -2.30 -11.04 -5.78
N TRP A 118 -2.90 -10.06 -6.43
CA TRP A 118 -2.43 -9.53 -7.70
C TRP A 118 -1.27 -8.54 -7.55
N VAL A 119 -1.20 -7.81 -6.43
CA VAL A 119 -0.14 -6.84 -6.10
C VAL A 119 1.09 -7.51 -5.48
N GLU A 120 0.91 -8.59 -4.71
CA GLU A 120 1.97 -9.33 -4.01
C GLU A 120 3.23 -9.64 -4.85
N PRO A 121 3.14 -10.11 -6.10
CA PRO A 121 4.32 -10.34 -6.94
C PRO A 121 5.16 -9.08 -7.15
N VAL A 122 4.51 -7.91 -7.32
CA VAL A 122 5.19 -6.63 -7.51
C VAL A 122 5.92 -6.22 -6.24
N VAL A 123 5.26 -6.37 -5.09
CA VAL A 123 5.88 -6.11 -3.77
C VAL A 123 7.12 -6.96 -3.58
N LYS A 124 7.06 -8.27 -3.90
CA LYS A 124 8.23 -9.16 -3.78
C LYS A 124 9.40 -8.72 -4.65
N VAL A 125 9.15 -8.26 -5.87
CA VAL A 125 10.20 -7.74 -6.76
C VAL A 125 10.78 -6.46 -6.16
N CYS A 126 9.94 -5.51 -5.74
CA CYS A 126 10.40 -4.26 -5.10
C CYS A 126 11.25 -4.53 -3.85
N GLU A 127 10.83 -5.45 -2.98
CA GLU A 127 11.60 -5.81 -1.78
C GLU A 127 12.97 -6.44 -2.12
N ARG A 128 13.09 -7.19 -3.23
CA ARG A 128 14.39 -7.69 -3.69
C ARG A 128 15.30 -6.60 -4.23
N LEU A 129 14.70 -5.61 -4.90
CA LEU A 129 15.41 -4.47 -5.48
C LEU A 129 15.75 -3.40 -4.44
N ARG A 130 15.08 -3.42 -3.28
CA ARG A 130 15.32 -2.53 -2.15
C ARG A 130 16.75 -2.72 -1.66
N SER A 131 17.61 -1.75 -1.96
CA SER A 131 18.92 -1.64 -1.34
C SER A 131 18.75 -1.26 0.13
N LEU A 132 19.61 -1.80 0.99
CA LEU A 132 19.58 -1.47 2.41
C LEU A 132 19.83 0.04 2.57
N GLY A 133 18.82 0.77 3.04
CA GLY A 133 18.90 2.19 3.31
C GLY A 133 18.69 3.12 2.12
N ASP A 134 18.00 2.69 1.04
CA ASP A 134 17.55 3.50 -0.11
C ASP A 134 17.30 4.98 0.27
N PRO A 135 18.33 5.84 0.16
CA PRO A 135 18.34 7.07 0.92
C PRO A 135 17.41 8.07 0.25
N LEU A 136 16.59 8.75 1.07
CA LEU A 136 15.80 9.89 0.62
C LEU A 136 16.69 10.86 -0.17
N LEU A 137 16.40 11.00 -1.47
CA LEU A 137 17.14 11.89 -2.34
C LEU A 137 16.99 13.32 -1.84
N ILE A 138 18.09 13.96 -1.47
CA ILE A 138 18.07 15.37 -1.08
C ILE A 138 17.97 16.21 -2.36
N VAL A 139 16.87 16.92 -2.50
CA VAL A 139 16.63 17.83 -3.63
C VAL A 139 16.77 19.26 -3.15
N GLU A 140 17.66 20.03 -3.79
CA GLU A 140 17.87 21.43 -3.47
C GLU A 140 16.58 22.24 -3.65
N GLY A 141 16.22 23.03 -2.63
CA GLY A 141 14.99 23.83 -2.62
C GLY A 141 13.73 23.08 -2.15
N VAL A 142 13.82 21.78 -1.86
CA VAL A 142 12.73 21.00 -1.25
C VAL A 142 12.98 20.84 0.24
N ARG A 143 11.93 21.00 1.06
CA ARG A 143 12.05 20.85 2.51
C ARG A 143 12.26 19.38 2.88
N ALA A 144 13.04 19.13 3.94
CA ALA A 144 13.34 17.78 4.41
C ALA A 144 12.09 16.95 4.73
N ASP A 145 11.04 17.61 5.24
CA ASP A 145 9.75 16.98 5.55
C ASP A 145 8.92 16.63 4.30
N ASP A 146 9.29 17.10 3.12
CA ASP A 146 8.57 16.92 1.85
C ASP A 146 9.33 16.03 0.83
N LEU A 147 10.56 15.64 1.12
CA LEU A 147 11.40 14.86 0.20
C LEU A 147 10.75 13.53 -0.25
N HIS A 148 9.97 12.91 0.63
CA HIS A 148 9.27 11.65 0.36
C HIS A 148 8.13 11.79 -0.68
N ASN A 149 7.71 13.01 -1.01
CA ASN A 149 6.68 13.29 -2.01
C ASN A 149 7.26 13.53 -3.42
N ILE A 150 8.58 13.55 -3.57
CA ILE A 150 9.21 13.71 -4.87
C ILE A 150 9.15 12.38 -5.62
N GLN A 151 8.50 12.40 -6.79
CA GLN A 151 8.43 11.24 -7.66
C GLN A 151 9.84 10.77 -8.05
N THR A 152 10.11 9.48 -7.85
CA THR A 152 11.38 8.84 -8.23
C THR A 152 11.19 7.94 -9.45
N HIS A 153 12.29 7.61 -10.11
CA HIS A 153 12.33 6.60 -11.16
C HIS A 153 13.42 5.57 -10.80
N PRO A 154 13.18 4.26 -10.98
CA PRO A 154 14.22 3.27 -10.74
C PRO A 154 15.43 3.49 -11.66
N GLU A 155 16.64 3.27 -11.13
CA GLU A 155 17.86 3.27 -11.94
C GLU A 155 18.01 1.97 -12.74
N GLN A 156 17.41 0.89 -12.26
CA GLN A 156 17.45 -0.43 -12.88
C GLN A 156 16.68 -0.46 -14.21
N ASP A 157 17.06 -1.42 -15.07
CA ASP A 157 16.44 -1.60 -16.37
C ASP A 157 14.95 -1.97 -16.21
N PHE A 158 14.07 -1.16 -16.80
CA PHE A 158 12.63 -1.35 -16.70
C PHE A 158 12.16 -2.67 -17.31
N GLU A 159 12.74 -3.10 -18.44
CA GLU A 159 12.37 -4.38 -19.06
C GLU A 159 12.73 -5.56 -18.16
N GLU A 160 13.87 -5.46 -17.46
CA GLU A 160 14.29 -6.46 -16.49
C GLU A 160 13.32 -6.56 -15.31
N ILE A 161 12.93 -5.42 -14.73
CA ILE A 161 11.96 -5.35 -13.63
C ILE A 161 10.63 -5.99 -14.06
N MET A 162 10.11 -5.62 -15.23
CA MET A 162 8.83 -6.16 -15.72
C MET A 162 8.91 -7.67 -15.99
N ALA A 163 10.04 -8.15 -16.52
CA ALA A 163 10.26 -9.58 -16.70
C ALA A 163 10.34 -10.34 -15.36
N ASP A 164 10.91 -9.71 -14.33
CA ASP A 164 10.95 -10.24 -12.97
C ASP A 164 9.56 -10.32 -12.32
N ILE A 165 8.74 -9.29 -12.52
CA ILE A 165 7.34 -9.27 -12.07
C ILE A 165 6.56 -10.41 -12.72
N GLU A 166 6.70 -10.61 -14.03
CA GLU A 166 5.98 -11.68 -14.73
C GLU A 166 6.40 -13.07 -14.24
N ARG A 167 7.71 -13.28 -14.00
CA ARG A 167 8.21 -14.52 -13.39
C ARG A 167 7.59 -14.75 -12.01
N GLU A 168 7.53 -13.73 -11.16
CA GLU A 168 6.91 -13.84 -9.83
C GLU A 168 5.40 -14.09 -9.90
N ARG A 169 4.70 -13.50 -10.87
CA ARG A 169 3.28 -13.79 -11.13
C ARG A 169 3.07 -15.25 -11.48
N GLU A 170 3.88 -15.82 -12.38
CA GLU A 170 3.80 -17.24 -12.71
C GLU A 170 4.06 -18.15 -11.50
N VAL A 171 5.05 -17.81 -10.67
CA VAL A 171 5.38 -18.56 -9.46
C VAL A 171 4.22 -18.51 -8.47
N ALA A 172 3.63 -17.34 -8.25
CA ALA A 172 2.48 -17.16 -7.38
C ALA A 172 1.27 -17.98 -7.87
N GLU A 173 0.98 -17.95 -9.17
CA GLU A 173 -0.11 -18.75 -9.77
C GLU A 173 0.11 -20.25 -9.62
N ARG A 174 1.33 -20.74 -9.87
CA ARG A 174 1.68 -22.16 -9.67
C ARG A 174 1.55 -22.55 -8.20
N ALA A 175 1.94 -21.68 -7.26
CA ALA A 175 1.79 -21.93 -5.84
C ALA A 175 0.31 -22.05 -5.44
N ARG A 176 -0.56 -21.15 -5.94
CA ARG A 176 -2.02 -21.19 -5.73
C ARG A 176 -2.69 -22.44 -6.27
N GLN A 177 -2.23 -22.94 -7.42
CA GLN A 177 -2.77 -24.18 -8.02
C GLN A 177 -2.42 -25.43 -7.21
N LYS A 178 -1.27 -25.44 -6.53
CA LYS A 178 -0.84 -26.55 -5.66
C LYS A 178 -1.54 -26.58 -4.31
N LEU A 179 -2.23 -25.49 -3.91
CA LEU A 179 -3.00 -25.47 -2.67
C LEU A 179 -4.25 -26.37 -2.80
N PRO A 180 -4.42 -27.37 -1.91
CA PRO A 180 -5.57 -28.27 -1.96
C PRO A 180 -6.88 -27.48 -1.78
N PHE A 181 -7.91 -27.88 -2.54
CA PHE A 181 -9.23 -27.25 -2.62
C PHE A 181 -9.87 -26.96 -1.24
N ALA A 182 -9.52 -27.74 -0.20
CA ALA A 182 -10.01 -27.59 1.16
C ALA A 182 -9.56 -26.30 1.90
N ARG A 183 -8.49 -25.63 1.45
CA ARG A 183 -8.00 -24.37 2.05
C ARG A 183 -8.48 -23.09 1.34
N ARG A 184 -9.24 -23.22 0.23
CA ARG A 184 -9.78 -22.07 -0.54
C ARG A 184 -10.97 -21.39 0.12
N ARG A 185 -11.64 -22.06 1.08
CA ARG A 185 -12.52 -21.36 2.01
C ARG A 185 -11.63 -20.95 3.16
N GLY A 186 -11.55 -19.64 3.42
CA GLY A 186 -10.87 -19.10 4.61
C GLY A 186 -11.27 -19.87 5.87
N PRO A 187 -10.46 -19.80 6.94
CA PRO A 187 -10.60 -20.68 8.08
C PRO A 187 -12.07 -20.74 8.52
N LEU A 188 -12.69 -21.92 8.35
CA LEU A 188 -13.94 -22.23 9.01
C LEU A 188 -13.63 -22.02 10.49
N ARG A 189 -14.16 -20.94 11.06
CA ARG A 189 -14.12 -20.67 12.50
C ARG A 189 -14.54 -21.95 13.21
N ALA A 190 -13.58 -22.70 13.73
CA ALA A 190 -13.85 -23.62 14.81
C ALA A 190 -14.21 -22.72 15.99
N ARG A 191 -15.52 -22.61 16.27
CA ARG A 191 -15.97 -22.28 17.62
C ARG A 191 -15.44 -23.39 18.52
N CYS A 192 -14.25 -23.21 19.06
CA CYS A 192 -13.86 -23.96 20.24
C CYS A 192 -14.71 -23.43 21.39
N THR A 193 -15.74 -24.20 21.72
CA THR A 193 -16.46 -24.14 22.98
C THR A 193 -15.52 -24.50 24.14
N ASN A 194 -15.56 -23.67 25.19
CA ASN A 194 -15.03 -23.84 26.57
C ASN A 194 -15.16 -25.28 27.14
N PRO A 195 -14.29 -25.71 28.07
CA PRO A 195 -14.29 -25.24 29.48
C PRO A 195 -12.86 -24.99 30.03
N ASP A 196 -12.63 -24.05 30.95
CA ASP A 196 -12.69 -24.39 32.37
C ASP A 196 -13.03 -23.17 33.22
N GLN A 197 -14.14 -23.30 33.93
CA GLN A 197 -14.37 -22.65 35.20
C GLN A 197 -13.46 -23.29 36.23
N ILE A 198 -12.58 -22.52 36.85
CA ILE A 198 -12.28 -22.71 38.28
C ILE A 198 -12.40 -21.33 38.94
N THR A 199 -13.61 -21.09 39.44
CA THR A 199 -13.86 -20.22 40.59
C THR A 199 -13.06 -20.76 41.77
N ILE A 200 -12.45 -19.89 42.60
CA ILE A 200 -12.63 -19.87 44.06
C ILE A 200 -11.98 -18.59 44.62
N PHE A 201 -12.82 -17.87 45.36
CA PHE A 201 -12.55 -16.78 46.29
C PHE A 201 -11.36 -17.06 47.23
N THR A 202 -10.55 -16.06 47.54
CA THR A 202 -10.60 -15.26 48.78
C THR A 202 -9.72 -14.02 48.60
#